data_AF-A0A4R1W5B7-F1
#
_entry.id   AF-A0A4R1W5B7-F1
#
_cell.length_a   1.000
_cell.length_b   1.000
_cell.length_c   1.000
_cell.angle_alpha   90.00
_cell.angle_beta   90.00
_cell.angle_gamma   90.00
#
_symmetry.space_group_name_H-M   'P 1'
#
loop_
_entity.id
_entity.type
_entity.pdbx_description
1 polymer ?
#
loop_
_entity_poly.entity_id
_entity_poly.type
_entity_poly.pdbx_seq_one_letter_code
_entity_poly.pdbx_strand_id
1 'polypeptide(L)'
;MAKRNSSINWPAIEREYLAGECSIREIADRYEISDTAIRKKAKAEGWERTVRSANRREPELAPPPPPPSDPENPREPTAIADDGRNLVGRMLDELDAVTSRRGELEDMIVSATEDDQDDSRRTAMMKALSLPSRANTMKTLALALKTLNEASAPQGKKAAQQEKAKAIGGGSRFAALGPPTLKAVK
;
A
#
# COMPACT_ATOMS: atom_id res chain seq x y z
N MET A 1 -27.69 65.10 12.25
CA MET A 1 -27.77 64.03 11.22
C MET A 1 -26.52 63.16 11.33
N ALA A 2 -26.67 61.88 11.65
CA ALA A 2 -25.54 60.97 11.85
C ALA A 2 -25.03 60.41 10.52
N LYS A 3 -23.77 60.66 10.17
CA LYS A 3 -23.12 60.05 9.00
C LYS A 3 -21.89 59.28 9.48
N ARG A 4 -22.13 58.05 9.96
CA ARG A 4 -21.06 57.09 10.28
C ARG A 4 -20.61 56.43 8.99
N ASN A 5 -19.63 57.01 8.31
CA ASN A 5 -18.84 56.26 7.33
C ASN A 5 -17.83 55.43 8.11
N SER A 6 -18.22 54.19 8.44
CA SER A 6 -17.24 53.20 8.87
C SER A 6 -16.32 52.93 7.69
N SER A 7 -15.02 53.06 7.93
CA SER A 7 -13.90 53.06 6.98
C SER A 7 -13.66 51.68 6.36
N ILE A 8 -14.68 51.08 5.76
CA ILE A 8 -14.57 49.80 5.07
C ILE A 8 -13.73 50.01 3.81
N ASN A 9 -12.59 49.33 3.75
CA ASN A 9 -11.66 49.40 2.63
C ASN A 9 -12.14 48.49 1.47
N TRP A 10 -13.23 48.89 0.81
CA TRP A 10 -13.79 48.18 -0.34
C TRP A 10 -12.80 47.92 -1.49
N PRO A 11 -11.90 48.87 -1.87
CA PRO A 11 -10.91 48.61 -2.93
C PRO A 11 -9.92 47.49 -2.59
N ALA A 12 -9.60 47.29 -1.31
CA ALA A 12 -8.72 46.21 -0.90
C ALA A 12 -9.45 44.84 -0.92
N ILE A 13 -10.70 44.81 -0.46
CA ILE A 13 -11.58 43.63 -0.52
C ILE A 13 -11.82 43.20 -1.97
N GLU A 14 -12.05 44.15 -2.87
CA GLU A 14 -12.25 43.91 -4.31
C GLU A 14 -11.04 43.18 -4.92
N ARG A 15 -9.82 43.69 -4.72
CA ARG A 15 -8.60 43.07 -5.25
C ARG A 15 -8.43 41.63 -4.76
N GLU A 16 -8.62 41.39 -3.46
CA GLU A 16 -8.50 40.04 -2.88
C GLU A 16 -9.60 39.09 -3.37
N TYR A 17 -10.83 39.61 -3.52
CA TYR A 17 -11.97 38.87 -4.03
C TYR A 17 -11.75 38.44 -5.49
N LEU A 18 -11.25 39.35 -6.34
CA LEU A 18 -10.94 39.07 -7.75
C LEU A 18 -9.74 38.11 -7.90
N ALA A 19 -8.70 38.29 -7.07
CA ALA A 19 -7.50 37.45 -7.06
C ALA A 19 -7.81 35.99 -6.68
N GLY A 20 -8.87 35.76 -5.89
CA GLY A 20 -9.39 34.42 -5.63
C GLY A 20 -8.50 33.51 -4.76
N GLU A 21 -7.34 33.99 -4.31
CA GLU A 21 -6.34 33.26 -3.50
C GLU A 21 -6.83 32.95 -2.08
N CYS A 22 -7.54 33.89 -1.45
CA CYS A 22 -8.15 33.75 -0.11
C CYS A 22 -9.64 33.43 -0.22
N SER A 23 -10.19 32.63 0.69
CA SER A 23 -11.63 32.38 0.77
C SER A 23 -12.41 33.64 1.16
N ILE A 24 -13.70 33.72 0.78
CA ILE A 24 -14.56 34.88 1.12
C ILE A 24 -14.64 35.07 2.65
N ARG A 25 -14.59 33.98 3.40
CA ARG A 25 -14.59 34.01 4.88
C ARG A 25 -13.31 34.62 5.43
N GLU A 26 -12.14 34.21 4.93
CA GLU A 26 -10.87 34.78 5.36
C GLU A 26 -10.75 36.27 5.04
N ILE A 27 -11.28 36.71 3.89
CA ILE A 27 -11.36 38.14 3.53
C ILE A 27 -12.31 38.86 4.50
N ALA A 28 -13.48 38.28 4.79
CA ALA A 28 -14.44 38.82 5.76
C ALA A 28 -13.84 39.00 7.15
N ASP A 29 -13.13 37.99 7.66
CA ASP A 29 -12.50 38.02 8.98
C ASP A 29 -11.39 39.08 9.04
N ARG A 30 -10.57 39.21 8.00
CA ARG A 30 -9.47 40.19 7.92
C ARG A 30 -9.96 41.64 7.94
N TYR A 31 -11.08 41.92 7.29
CA TYR A 31 -11.65 43.26 7.19
C TYR A 31 -12.80 43.48 8.19
N GLU A 32 -13.03 42.53 9.12
CA GLU A 32 -14.09 42.55 10.15
C GLU A 32 -15.49 42.85 9.59
N ILE A 33 -15.82 42.25 8.44
CA ILE A 33 -17.10 42.42 7.73
C ILE A 33 -17.74 41.06 7.51
N SER A 34 -19.06 40.99 7.42
CA SER A 34 -19.72 39.73 7.09
C SER A 34 -19.41 39.29 5.65
N ASP A 35 -19.16 37.99 5.46
CA ASP A 35 -19.00 37.37 4.15
C ASP A 35 -20.19 37.67 3.21
N THR A 36 -21.38 37.82 3.79
CA THR A 36 -22.62 38.19 3.11
C THR A 36 -22.57 39.61 2.57
N ALA A 37 -21.94 40.57 3.25
CA ALA A 37 -21.77 41.93 2.75
C ALA A 37 -20.80 41.97 1.56
N ILE A 38 -19.74 41.17 1.58
CA ILE A 38 -18.81 41.02 0.44
C ILE A 38 -19.55 40.44 -0.77
N ARG A 39 -20.34 39.37 -0.60
CA ARG A 39 -21.12 38.76 -1.70
C ARG A 39 -22.16 39.72 -2.28
N LYS A 40 -22.85 40.48 -1.43
CA LYS A 40 -23.83 41.48 -1.87
C LYS A 40 -23.17 42.59 -2.69
N LYS A 41 -22.00 43.06 -2.26
CA LYS A 41 -21.21 44.06 -2.98
C LYS A 41 -20.70 43.53 -4.31
N ALA A 42 -20.12 42.32 -4.32
CA ALA A 42 -19.68 41.63 -5.52
C ALA A 42 -20.80 41.46 -6.55
N LYS A 43 -22.02 41.11 -6.12
CA LYS A 43 -23.18 41.01 -7.00
C LYS A 43 -23.64 42.37 -7.54
N ALA A 44 -23.57 43.42 -6.71
CA ALA A 44 -23.97 44.77 -7.10
C ALA A 44 -22.99 45.43 -8.10
N GLU A 45 -21.70 45.13 -7.98
CA GLU A 45 -20.62 45.72 -8.79
C GLU A 45 -20.08 44.77 -9.87
N GLY A 46 -20.61 43.55 -9.94
CA GLY A 46 -20.25 42.58 -10.99
C GLY A 46 -18.86 41.98 -10.83
N TRP A 47 -18.38 41.79 -9.61
CA TRP A 47 -17.05 41.21 -9.38
C TRP A 47 -17.03 39.72 -9.77
N GLU A 48 -16.17 39.39 -10.72
CA GLU A 48 -15.91 38.00 -11.14
C GLU A 48 -14.68 37.46 -10.42
N ARG A 49 -14.90 36.45 -9.57
CA ARG A 49 -13.81 35.81 -8.82
C ARG A 49 -13.15 34.72 -9.67
N THR A 50 -11.82 34.76 -9.75
CA THR A 50 -11.05 33.63 -10.25
C THR A 50 -11.21 32.44 -9.29
N VAL A 51 -11.80 31.35 -9.77
CA VAL A 51 -11.92 30.14 -8.97
C VAL A 51 -10.53 29.54 -8.91
N ARG A 52 -9.94 29.48 -7.72
CA ARG A 52 -8.76 28.64 -7.49
C ARG A 52 -9.18 27.22 -7.87
N SER A 53 -8.78 26.76 -9.06
CA SER A 53 -8.65 25.34 -9.32
C SER A 53 -7.71 24.86 -8.25
N ALA A 54 -8.28 24.35 -7.16
CA ALA A 54 -7.52 23.83 -6.05
C ALA A 54 -6.46 22.96 -6.70
N ASN A 55 -5.19 23.30 -6.44
CA ASN A 55 -4.10 22.40 -6.66
C ASN A 55 -4.41 21.22 -5.73
N ARG A 56 -5.29 20.33 -6.21
CA ARG A 56 -5.51 19.00 -5.68
C ARG A 56 -4.10 18.49 -5.72
N ARG A 57 -3.45 18.42 -4.55
CA ARG A 57 -2.26 17.59 -4.41
C ARG A 57 -2.72 16.26 -4.97
N GLU A 58 -2.27 15.96 -6.18
CA GLU A 58 -2.28 14.60 -6.65
C GLU A 58 -1.63 13.84 -5.50
N PRO A 59 -2.32 12.86 -4.90
CA PRO A 59 -1.62 11.97 -3.98
C PRO A 59 -0.37 11.55 -4.74
N GLU A 60 0.81 11.75 -4.14
CA GLU A 60 2.07 11.30 -4.71
C GLU A 60 1.81 9.89 -5.23
N LEU A 61 1.71 9.76 -6.56
CA LEU A 61 1.24 8.52 -7.16
C LEU A 61 2.22 7.48 -6.63
N ALA A 62 1.69 6.48 -5.92
CA ALA A 62 2.48 5.33 -5.54
C ALA A 62 3.31 4.94 -6.78
N PRO A 63 4.62 4.65 -6.61
CA PRO A 63 5.48 4.35 -7.74
C PRO A 63 4.74 3.38 -8.65
N PRO A 64 4.71 3.65 -9.98
CA PRO A 64 3.90 2.88 -10.90
C PRO A 64 4.17 1.39 -10.64
N PRO A 65 3.12 0.55 -10.58
CA PRO A 65 3.31 -0.87 -10.36
C PRO A 65 4.38 -1.36 -11.35
N PRO A 66 5.31 -2.22 -10.91
CA PRO A 66 6.39 -2.67 -11.77
C PRO A 66 5.78 -3.18 -13.08
N PRO A 67 6.40 -2.89 -14.24
CA PRO A 67 5.85 -3.28 -15.52
C PRO A 67 5.53 -4.77 -15.51
N PRO A 68 4.40 -5.18 -16.13
CA PRO A 68 4.06 -6.59 -16.26
C PRO A 68 5.26 -7.33 -16.84
N SER A 69 5.54 -8.53 -16.31
CA SER A 69 6.65 -9.35 -16.75
C SER A 69 6.59 -9.49 -18.27
N ASP A 70 7.63 -9.04 -18.96
CA ASP A 70 7.73 -9.16 -20.41
C ASP A 70 7.76 -10.66 -20.74
N PRO A 71 6.79 -11.21 -21.50
CA PRO A 71 6.78 -12.63 -21.83
C PRO A 71 8.02 -13.06 -22.61
N GLU A 72 8.70 -12.11 -23.28
CA GLU A 72 9.91 -12.34 -24.04
C GLU A 72 11.18 -12.35 -23.17
N ASN A 73 11.12 -11.80 -21.95
CA ASN A 73 12.22 -11.77 -21.00
C ASN A 73 11.75 -12.13 -19.57
N PRO A 74 11.61 -13.43 -19.26
CA PRO A 74 11.16 -13.89 -17.94
C PRO A 74 12.08 -13.38 -16.83
N ARG A 75 11.49 -12.93 -15.72
CA ARG A 75 12.29 -12.52 -14.55
C ARG A 75 13.13 -13.69 -14.04
N GLU A 76 14.39 -13.41 -13.76
CA GLU A 76 15.30 -14.38 -13.16
C GLU A 76 14.73 -14.90 -11.83
N PRO A 77 14.79 -16.22 -11.54
CA PRO A 77 14.23 -16.80 -10.31
C PRO A 77 14.79 -16.17 -9.03
N THR A 78 16.04 -15.71 -9.07
CA THR A 78 16.69 -15.00 -7.95
C THR A 78 16.07 -13.64 -7.71
N ALA A 79 15.78 -12.87 -8.77
CA ALA A 79 15.10 -11.58 -8.68
C ALA A 79 13.69 -11.72 -8.09
N ILE A 80 12.95 -12.76 -8.48
CA ILE A 80 11.63 -13.07 -7.90
C ILE A 80 11.75 -13.39 -6.41
N ALA A 81 12.80 -14.13 -6.01
CA ALA A 81 13.03 -14.46 -4.61
C ALA A 81 13.39 -13.21 -3.78
N ASP A 82 14.18 -12.29 -4.34
CA ASP A 82 14.55 -11.02 -3.69
C ASP A 82 13.34 -10.10 -3.53
N ASP A 83 12.52 -9.94 -4.58
CA ASP A 83 11.24 -9.22 -4.51
C ASP A 83 10.34 -9.80 -3.42
N GLY A 84 10.27 -11.14 -3.33
CA GLY A 84 9.52 -11.84 -2.30
C GLY A 84 10.00 -11.54 -0.88
N ARG A 85 11.32 -11.49 -0.65
CA ARG A 85 11.89 -11.14 0.67
C ARG A 85 11.52 -9.72 1.08
N ASN A 86 11.64 -8.78 0.14
CA ASN A 86 11.30 -7.38 0.37
C ASN A 86 9.81 -7.22 0.69
N LEU A 87 8.93 -7.99 0.03
CA LEU A 87 7.51 -8.02 0.35
C LEU A 87 7.25 -8.58 1.75
N VAL A 88 7.86 -9.71 2.11
CA VAL A 88 7.71 -10.29 3.45
C VAL A 88 8.19 -9.33 4.55
N GLY A 89 9.30 -8.61 4.33
CA GLY A 89 9.78 -7.57 5.25
C GLY A 89 8.73 -6.49 5.52
N ARG A 90 8.16 -5.90 4.47
CA ARG A 90 7.09 -4.89 4.61
C ARG A 90 5.85 -5.44 5.31
N MET A 91 5.46 -6.69 5.03
CA MET A 91 4.34 -7.33 5.71
C MET A 91 4.63 -7.59 7.21
N LEU A 92 5.88 -7.85 7.58
CA LEU A 92 6.29 -7.96 8.98
C LEU A 92 6.22 -6.60 9.68
N ASP A 93 6.64 -5.51 9.02
CA ASP A 93 6.53 -4.15 9.57
C ASP A 93 5.05 -3.76 9.79
N GLU A 94 4.17 -4.09 8.85
CA GLU A 94 2.72 -3.90 9.02
C GLU A 94 2.17 -4.72 10.20
N LEU A 95 2.60 -5.97 10.32
CA LEU A 95 2.16 -6.84 11.42
C LEU A 95 2.64 -6.32 12.79
N ASP A 96 3.84 -5.76 12.85
CA ASP A 96 4.38 -5.10 14.04
C ASP A 96 3.59 -3.84 14.38
N ALA A 97 3.29 -2.99 13.40
CA ALA A 97 2.48 -1.79 13.59
C ALA A 97 1.07 -2.13 14.13
N VAL A 98 0.40 -3.13 13.54
CA VAL A 98 -0.92 -3.62 14.00
C VAL A 98 -0.84 -4.21 15.41
N THR A 99 0.27 -4.88 15.74
CA THR A 99 0.46 -5.46 17.08
C THR A 99 0.70 -4.38 18.13
N SER A 100 1.49 -3.36 17.79
CA SER A 100 1.86 -2.25 18.68
C SER A 100 0.72 -1.28 18.92
N ARG A 101 -0.13 -1.03 17.91
CA ARG A 101 -1.25 -0.07 17.98
C ARG A 101 -2.61 -0.74 18.15
N ARG A 102 -2.64 -1.99 18.62
CA ARG A 102 -3.88 -2.76 18.71
C ARG A 102 -4.99 -2.02 19.48
N GLY A 103 -4.67 -1.41 20.63
CA GLY A 103 -5.67 -0.71 21.44
C GLY A 103 -6.33 0.45 20.69
N GLU A 104 -5.52 1.31 20.04
CA GLU A 104 -6.03 2.41 19.21
C GLU A 104 -6.91 1.90 18.06
N LEU A 105 -6.53 0.78 17.45
CA LEU A 105 -7.32 0.15 16.39
C LEU A 105 -8.65 -0.41 16.91
N GLU A 106 -8.66 -1.01 18.10
CA GLU A 106 -9.87 -1.49 18.78
C GLU A 106 -10.82 -0.31 19.08
N ASP A 107 -10.28 0.79 19.62
CA ASP A 107 -11.07 2.01 19.91
C ASP A 107 -11.69 2.61 18.64
N MET A 108 -10.91 2.69 17.55
CA MET A 108 -11.42 3.15 16.25
C MET A 108 -12.51 2.23 15.69
N ILE A 109 -12.37 0.90 15.84
CA ILE A 109 -13.40 -0.05 15.43
C ILE A 109 -14.68 0.16 16.24
N VAL A 110 -14.57 0.28 17.56
CA VAL A 110 -15.72 0.50 18.44
C VAL A 110 -16.47 1.76 18.03
N SER A 111 -15.75 2.89 17.86
CA SER A 111 -16.34 4.16 17.43
C SER A 111 -16.97 4.09 16.04
N ALA A 112 -16.30 3.47 15.06
CA ALA A 112 -16.81 3.37 13.69
C ALA A 112 -18.02 2.43 13.54
N THR A 113 -18.30 1.61 14.55
CA THR A 113 -19.38 0.61 14.55
C THR A 113 -20.45 0.88 15.61
N GLU A 114 -20.38 2.01 16.33
CA GLU A 114 -21.30 2.33 17.44
C GLU A 114 -22.77 2.32 17.03
N ASP A 115 -23.07 2.85 15.83
CA ASP A 115 -24.43 2.96 15.28
C ASP A 115 -24.88 1.72 14.47
N ASP A 116 -24.09 0.64 14.45
CA ASP A 116 -24.47 -0.56 13.71
C ASP A 116 -25.69 -1.24 14.34
N GLN A 117 -26.58 -1.77 13.48
CA GLN A 117 -27.75 -2.51 13.95
C GLN A 117 -27.39 -3.82 14.66
N ASP A 118 -26.22 -4.39 14.35
CA ASP A 118 -25.71 -5.61 14.95
C ASP A 118 -24.18 -5.58 15.13
N ASP A 119 -23.67 -6.53 15.91
CA ASP A 119 -22.24 -6.66 16.21
C ASP A 119 -21.45 -7.41 15.14
N SER A 120 -22.05 -7.81 14.01
CA SER A 120 -21.41 -8.69 13.04
C SER A 120 -20.16 -8.04 12.44
N ARG A 121 -20.28 -6.78 12.02
CA ARG A 121 -19.18 -6.00 11.44
C ARG A 121 -18.07 -5.77 12.47
N ARG A 122 -18.43 -5.33 13.68
CA ARG A 122 -17.49 -5.15 14.81
C ARG A 122 -16.73 -6.43 15.12
N THR A 123 -17.44 -7.55 15.24
CA THR A 123 -16.87 -8.87 15.56
C THR A 123 -15.87 -9.30 14.49
N ALA A 124 -16.17 -9.11 13.21
CA ALA A 124 -15.26 -9.44 12.12
C ALA A 124 -13.97 -8.60 12.18
N MET A 125 -14.07 -7.29 12.44
CA MET A 125 -12.91 -6.39 12.56
C MET A 125 -12.06 -6.74 13.79
N MET A 126 -12.67 -6.95 14.96
CA MET A 126 -11.97 -7.37 16.18
C MET A 126 -11.26 -8.72 16.00
N LYS A 127 -11.90 -9.66 15.29
CA LYS A 127 -11.29 -10.96 14.97
C LYS A 127 -10.02 -10.81 14.11
N ALA A 128 -10.01 -9.89 13.15
CA ALA A 128 -8.83 -9.61 12.33
C ALA A 128 -7.66 -9.11 13.18
N LEU A 129 -7.93 -8.30 14.21
CA LEU A 129 -6.96 -7.81 15.17
C LEU A 129 -6.60 -8.80 16.28
N SER A 130 -7.20 -9.98 16.33
CA SER A 130 -6.99 -10.93 17.43
C SER A 130 -5.56 -11.48 17.46
N LEU A 131 -5.07 -11.85 18.65
CA LEU A 131 -3.74 -12.46 18.80
C LEU A 131 -3.58 -13.75 17.94
N PRO A 132 -4.56 -14.68 17.90
CA PRO A 132 -4.45 -15.86 17.03
C PRO A 132 -4.33 -15.50 15.55
N SER A 133 -5.06 -14.48 15.08
CA SER A 133 -4.95 -13.99 13.70
C SER A 133 -3.52 -13.52 13.41
N ARG A 134 -2.99 -12.61 14.24
CA ARG A 134 -1.64 -12.06 14.06
C ARG A 134 -0.54 -13.13 14.16
N ALA A 135 -0.65 -14.07 15.10
CA ALA A 135 0.31 -15.16 15.25
C ALA A 135 0.33 -16.10 14.02
N ASN A 136 -0.84 -16.38 13.44
CA ASN A 136 -0.93 -17.17 12.21
C ASN A 136 -0.34 -16.42 11.01
N THR A 137 -0.56 -15.11 10.89
CA THR A 137 0.09 -14.27 9.88
C THR A 137 1.62 -14.32 10.02
N MET A 138 2.14 -14.14 11.24
CA MET A 138 3.59 -14.24 11.52
C MET A 138 4.16 -15.60 11.09
N LYS A 139 3.50 -16.70 11.46
CA LYS A 139 3.90 -18.06 11.07
C LYS A 139 3.94 -18.21 9.55
N THR A 140 2.93 -17.68 8.86
CA THR A 140 2.82 -17.77 7.39
C THR A 140 3.92 -17.00 6.72
N LEU A 141 4.22 -15.78 7.18
CA LEU A 141 5.33 -14.96 6.69
C LEU A 141 6.69 -15.63 6.92
N ALA A 142 6.91 -16.24 8.08
CA ALA A 142 8.13 -16.99 8.38
C ALA A 142 8.32 -18.19 7.43
N LEU A 143 7.24 -18.92 7.13
CA LEU A 143 7.27 -20.03 6.17
C LEU A 143 7.52 -19.54 4.73
N ALA A 144 6.92 -18.42 4.34
CA ALA A 144 7.16 -17.79 3.03
C ALA A 144 8.63 -17.40 2.89
N LEU A 145 9.20 -16.73 3.90
CA LEU A 145 10.61 -16.32 3.91
C LEU A 145 11.55 -17.53 3.83
N LYS A 146 11.27 -18.60 4.58
CA LYS A 146 12.03 -19.86 4.49
C LYS A 146 12.01 -20.41 3.07
N THR A 147 10.82 -20.47 2.45
CA THR A 147 10.66 -21.00 1.08
C THR A 147 11.43 -20.17 0.05
N LEU A 148 11.38 -18.84 0.16
CA LEU A 148 12.14 -17.94 -0.71
C LEU A 148 13.65 -18.14 -0.56
N ASN A 149 14.14 -18.33 0.66
CA ASN A 149 15.54 -18.62 0.95
C ASN A 149 16.02 -19.98 0.44
N GLU A 150 15.16 -21.00 0.47
CA GLU A 150 15.46 -22.29 -0.13
C GLU A 150 15.45 -22.23 -1.67
N ALA A 151 14.57 -21.43 -2.26
CA ALA A 151 14.45 -21.26 -3.71
C ALA A 151 15.62 -20.48 -4.33
N SER A 152 16.19 -19.50 -3.62
CA SER A 152 17.34 -18.72 -4.10
C SER A 152 18.70 -19.28 -3.67
N ALA A 153 18.73 -20.30 -2.80
CA ALA A 153 19.99 -20.92 -2.43
C ALA A 153 20.64 -21.45 -3.72
N PRO A 154 21.93 -21.16 -3.98
CA PRO A 154 22.61 -21.71 -5.14
C PRO A 154 22.41 -23.22 -5.12
N GLN A 155 22.22 -23.81 -6.30
CA GLN A 155 21.90 -25.23 -6.43
C GLN A 155 22.87 -26.16 -5.68
N GLY A 156 23.96 -25.70 -5.06
CA GLY A 156 24.89 -26.46 -4.23
C GLY A 156 24.27 -27.59 -3.39
N LYS A 157 23.09 -27.47 -2.76
CA LYS A 157 22.48 -28.63 -2.06
C LYS A 157 21.77 -29.61 -2.99
N LYS A 158 20.95 -29.13 -3.94
CA LYS A 158 20.25 -29.99 -4.92
C LYS A 158 21.21 -30.57 -5.96
N ALA A 159 22.10 -29.76 -6.52
CA ALA A 159 23.21 -30.16 -7.35
C ALA A 159 24.16 -31.11 -6.60
N ALA A 160 24.59 -30.84 -5.36
CA ALA A 160 25.43 -31.81 -4.64
C ALA A 160 24.68 -33.10 -4.28
N GLN A 161 23.37 -33.06 -4.03
CA GLN A 161 22.57 -34.25 -3.80
C GLN A 161 22.38 -35.05 -5.10
N GLN A 162 22.20 -34.37 -6.23
CA GLN A 162 22.08 -34.97 -7.55
C GLN A 162 23.43 -35.50 -8.05
N GLU A 163 24.54 -34.83 -7.73
CA GLU A 163 25.90 -35.26 -8.00
C GLU A 163 26.29 -36.46 -7.12
N LYS A 164 25.94 -36.45 -5.82
CA LYS A 164 26.07 -37.63 -4.95
C LYS A 164 25.22 -38.80 -5.45
N ALA A 165 23.99 -38.56 -5.89
CA ALA A 165 23.13 -39.60 -6.46
C ALA A 165 23.70 -40.17 -7.77
N LYS A 166 24.25 -39.31 -8.65
CA LYS A 166 24.97 -39.74 -9.86
C LYS A 166 26.25 -40.52 -9.53
N ALA A 167 27.02 -40.09 -8.53
CA ALA A 167 28.23 -40.78 -8.08
C ALA A 167 27.92 -42.18 -7.50
N ILE A 168 26.79 -42.33 -6.81
CA ILE A 168 26.34 -43.63 -6.29
C ILE A 168 25.76 -44.51 -7.43
N GLY A 169 25.03 -43.91 -8.38
CA GLY A 169 24.45 -44.61 -9.55
C GLY A 169 25.47 -45.04 -10.61
N GLY A 170 26.66 -44.43 -10.65
CA GLY A 170 27.78 -44.87 -11.50
C GLY A 170 28.54 -46.10 -10.98
N GLY A 171 28.27 -46.51 -9.74
CA GLY A 171 28.80 -47.75 -9.18
C GLY A 171 28.07 -48.95 -9.76
N SER A 172 28.72 -49.65 -10.68
CA SER A 172 28.33 -50.93 -11.30
C SER A 172 28.15 -52.07 -10.29
N ARG A 173 27.22 -51.95 -9.34
CA ARG A 173 26.84 -53.00 -8.39
C ARG A 173 25.44 -53.57 -8.65
N PHE A 174 24.62 -52.86 -9.44
CA PHE A 174 23.27 -53.29 -9.85
C PHE A 174 22.99 -53.00 -11.34
N ALA A 175 24.01 -53.04 -12.20
CA ALA A 175 23.77 -52.96 -13.64
C ALA A 175 22.94 -54.18 -14.09
N ALA A 176 21.86 -53.94 -14.84
CA ALA A 176 21.02 -55.01 -15.36
C ALA A 176 21.88 -55.97 -16.22
N LEU A 177 21.91 -57.25 -15.87
CA LEU A 177 22.54 -58.26 -16.72
C LEU A 177 21.87 -58.22 -18.10
N GLY A 178 22.66 -57.93 -19.13
CA GLY A 178 22.19 -57.97 -20.52
C GLY A 178 21.66 -59.35 -20.89
N PRO A 179 20.77 -59.43 -21.89
CA PRO A 179 20.12 -60.68 -22.27
C PRO A 179 21.16 -61.76 -22.66
N PRO A 180 20.95 -63.02 -22.25
CA PRO A 180 21.93 -64.09 -22.48
C PRO A 180 22.09 -64.36 -23.98
N THR A 181 23.32 -64.27 -24.47
CA THR A 181 23.66 -64.61 -25.86
C THR A 181 23.87 -66.12 -25.99
N LEU A 182 23.01 -66.79 -26.76
CA LEU A 182 23.20 -68.20 -27.11
C LEU A 182 24.20 -68.31 -28.26
N LYS A 183 25.31 -69.01 -28.05
CA LYS A 183 26.22 -69.41 -29.14
C LYS A 183 25.69 -70.71 -29.76
N ALA A 184 25.34 -70.69 -31.04
CA ALA A 184 25.03 -71.89 -31.79
C ALA A 184 26.30 -72.75 -31.91
N VAL A 185 26.23 -73.98 -31.43
CA VAL A 185 27.25 -75.01 -31.64
C VAL A 185 27.00 -75.62 -33.03
N LYS A 186 28.05 -75.69 -33.85
CA LYS A 186 28.04 -76.29 -35.20
C LYS A 186 27.93 -77.81 -35.12
#